data_AF-A0A8T5QRD7-F1
#
_entry.id   AF-A0A8T5QRD7-F1
#
_cell.length_a   1.000
_cell.length_b   1.000
_cell.length_c   1.000
_cell.angle_alpha   90.00
_cell.angle_beta   90.00
_cell.angle_gamma   90.00
#
_symmetry.space_group_name_H-M   'P 1'
#
loop_
_entity.id
_entity.type
_entity.pdbx_description
1 polymer ?
#
loop_
_entity_poly.entity_id
_entity_poly.type
_entity_poly.pdbx_seq_one_letter_code
_entity_poly.pdbx_strand_id
1 'polypeptide(L)' 'MAELRKCLKCGEIIQSYSPMRKWCFECRKKIGIEQARERKIAKLKLKK' A
#
# COMPACT_ATOMS: atom_id res chain seq x y z
N MET A 1 -9.38 18.96 -5.90
CA MET A 1 -10.52 18.62 -5.01
C MET A 1 -10.26 17.25 -4.42
N ALA A 2 -10.66 16.98 -3.17
CA ALA A 2 -10.51 15.65 -2.60
C ALA A 2 -11.59 14.71 -3.16
N GLU A 3 -11.19 13.57 -3.71
CA GLU A 3 -12.11 12.56 -4.24
C GLU A 3 -12.37 11.48 -3.18
N LEU A 4 -13.62 11.04 -3.06
CA LEU A 4 -13.97 9.86 -2.28
C LEU A 4 -13.68 8.62 -3.11
N ARG A 5 -12.87 7.71 -2.57
CA ARG A 5 -12.43 6.48 -3.24
C ARG A 5 -12.57 5.31 -2.30
N LYS A 6 -12.71 4.11 -2.85
CA LYS A 6 -12.77 2.88 -2.04
C LYS A 6 -11.38 2.27 -1.91
N CYS A 7 -10.99 1.92 -0.68
CA CYS A 7 -9.76 1.17 -0.44
C CYS A 7 -9.87 -0.21 -1.09
N LEU A 8 -8.91 -0.57 -1.95
CA LEU A 8 -8.94 -1.87 -2.64
C LEU A 8 -8.68 -3.07 -1.72
N LYS A 9 -8.22 -2.86 -0.48
CA LYS A 9 -7.89 -3.95 0.46
C LYS A 9 -9.00 -4.21 1.47
N CYS A 10 -9.54 -3.17 2.11
CA CYS A 10 -10.57 -3.30 3.14
C CYS A 10 -11.95 -2.79 2.70
N GLY A 11 -12.05 -2.10 1.57
CA GLY A 11 -13.32 -1.56 1.08
C GLY A 11 -13.79 -0.27 1.75
N GLU A 12 -13.00 0.32 2.66
CA GLU A 12 -13.33 1.57 3.33
C GLU A 12 -13.36 2.76 2.35
N ILE A 13 -14.29 3.69 2.56
CA ILE A 13 -14.34 4.95 1.82
C ILE A 13 -13.28 5.90 2.37
N ILE A 14 -12.34 6.28 1.52
CA ILE A 14 -11.23 7.17 1.82
C ILE A 14 -11.38 8.47 1.04
N GLN A 15 -11.23 9.59 1.73
CA GLN A 15 -11.08 10.88 1.08
C GLN A 15 -9.61 11.08 0.69
N SER A 16 -9.35 11.26 -0.60
CA SER A 16 -7.99 11.44 -1.10
C SER A 16 -7.89 12.57 -2.11
N TYR A 17 -6.90 13.44 -1.90
CA TYR A 17 -6.47 14.45 -2.87
C TYR A 17 -5.61 13.87 -4.01
N SER A 18 -5.21 12.59 -3.90
CA SER A 18 -4.36 11.94 -4.89
C SER A 18 -5.16 10.90 -5.67
N PRO A 19 -5.33 11.07 -6.99
CA PRO A 19 -6.04 10.10 -7.82
C PRO A 19 -5.29 8.77 -7.98
N MET A 20 -4.06 8.66 -7.47
CA MET A 20 -3.29 7.42 -7.49
C MET A 20 -3.43 6.63 -6.18
N ARG A 21 -4.14 7.15 -5.17
CA ARG A 21 -4.27 6.47 -3.88
C ARG A 21 -5.23 5.28 -3.97
N LYS A 22 -4.66 4.07 -3.92
CA LYS A 22 -5.37 2.79 -4.01
C LYS A 22 -5.82 2.22 -2.65
N TRP A 23 -5.17 2.62 -1.56
CA TRP A 23 -5.38 2.04 -0.23
C TRP A 23 -5.57 3.11 0.85
N CYS A 24 -6.33 2.78 1.89
CA CYS A 24 -6.42 3.57 3.10
C CYS A 24 -5.06 3.65 3.79
N PHE A 25 -4.92 4.59 4.72
CA PHE A 25 -3.65 4.82 5.42
C PHE A 25 -3.12 3.54 6.10
N GLU A 26 -4.00 2.81 6.79
CA GLU A 26 -3.64 1.58 7.48
C GLU A 26 -3.24 0.45 6.53
N CYS A 27 -4.04 0.20 5.49
CA CYS A 27 -3.73 -0.83 4.50
C CYS A 27 -2.44 -0.51 3.75
N ARG A 28 -2.19 0.76 3.41
CA ARG A 28 -0.95 1.20 2.78
C ARG A 28 0.26 0.92 3.67
N LYS A 29 0.15 1.17 4.99
CA LYS A 29 1.23 0.88 5.95
C LYS A 29 1.53 -0.61 6.01
N LYS A 30 0.51 -1.46 6.14
CA LYS A 30 0.67 -2.93 6.17
C LYS A 30 1.34 -3.47 4.90
N ILE A 31 0.86 -3.03 3.73
CA ILE A 31 1.42 -3.43 2.44
C ILE A 31 2.86 -2.94 2.27
N GLY A 32 3.17 -1.72 2.73
CA GLY A 32 4.53 -1.19 2.71
C GLY A 32 5.51 -2.04 3.53
N ILE A 33 5.09 -2.50 4.71
CA ILE A 33 5.89 -3.38 5.56
C ILE A 33 6.09 -4.75 4.90
N GLU A 34 5.04 -5.33 4.33
CA GLU A 34 5.08 -6.61 3.61
C GLU A 34 6.04 -6.54 2.42
N GLN A 35 5.90 -5.54 1.54
CA GLN A 35 6.79 -5.34 0.41
C GLN A 35 8.24 -5.09 0.85
N ALA A 36 8.47 -4.35 1.92
CA ALA A 36 9.82 -4.13 2.44
C ALA A 36 10.47 -5.44 2.90
N ARG A 37 9.68 -6.31 3.55
CA ARG A 37 10.11 -7.65 3.96
C ARG A 37 10.43 -8.53 2.75
N GLU A 38 9.56 -8.55 1.75
CA GLU A 38 9.77 -9.30 0.51
C GLU A 38 11.02 -8.83 -0.24
N ARG A 39 11.23 -7.51 -0.37
CA ARG A 39 12.44 -6.95 -0.98
C ARG A 39 13.71 -7.34 -0.23
N LYS A 40 13.67 -7.37 1.12
CA LYS A 40 14.80 -7.84 1.93
C LYS A 40 15.10 -9.31 1.66
N ILE A 41 14.07 -10.16 1.61
CA ILE A 41 14.21 -11.59 1.29
C ILE A 41 14.77 -11.78 -0.12
N ALA A 42 14.22 -11.08 -1.12
CA ALA A 42 14.69 -11.12 -2.50
C ALA A 42 16.17 -10.70 -2.62
N LYS A 43 16.57 -9.64 -1.91
CA LYS A 43 17.97 -9.18 -1.86
C LYS A 43 18.91 -10.19 -1.23
N LEU A 44 18.45 -10.93 -0.20
CA LEU A 44 19.24 -12.02 0.39
C LEU A 44 19.36 -13.21 -0.56
N LYS A 45 18.30 -13.53 -1.32
CA LYS A 45 18.32 -14.60 -2.33
C LYS A 45 19.25 -14.30 -3.51
N LEU A 46 19.31 -13.04 -3.97
CA LEU A 46 20.19 -12.59 -5.06
C LEU A 46 21.69 -12.56 -4.72
N LYS A 47 22.06 -12.67 -3.44
CA LYS A 47 23.45 -12.66 -2.96
C LYS A 47 24.05 -14.06 -2.76
N LYS A 48 23.30 -15.11 -3.07
CA LYS A 48 23.70 -16.51 -2.91
C LYS A 48 24.04 -17.10 -4.28
#